data_AF-A0A812JRH0-F1
#
_entry.id   AF-A0A812JRH0-F1
#
_cell.length_a   1.000
_cell.length_b   1.000
_cell.length_c   1.000
_cell.angle_alpha   90.00
_cell.angle_beta   90.00
_cell.angle_gamma   90.00
#
_symmetry.space_group_name_H-M   'P 1'
#
loop_
_entity.id
_entity.type
_entity.pdbx_description
1 polymer ?
#
loop_
_entity_poly.entity_id
_entity_poly.type
_entity_poly.pdbx_seq_one_letter_code
_entity_poly.pdbx_strand_id
1 'polypeptide(L)'
;MRMDNWRQGFKRAVVRAGPLEGARFLDVTDEWLARAARQYSEDKRFEKFARMATGSEPAPGTPAPASARVVAQPLVRPCRVARAGVARSTPVQVRFMRWAGDRLHALPRLAKLCLLLSCVLLLAKPLAMTVLARLLGAVARLVFRRVLHLVGFVVEQLLEELLQQASDAVTVPFSPGQHQCPAQLSWPLLTQVLLTATSSLAGAFVHCLYIRLTRRVIRLA
;
A
#
# COMPACT_ATOMS: atom_id res chain seq x y z
N MET A 1 -44.36 29.90 19.32
CA MET A 1 -43.17 29.93 18.45
C MET A 1 -41.89 29.79 19.29
N ARG A 2 -41.54 28.56 19.71
CA ARG A 2 -40.34 28.29 20.55
C ARG A 2 -39.54 27.06 20.08
N MET A 3 -39.75 26.61 18.83
CA MET A 3 -39.33 25.26 18.40
C MET A 3 -38.02 25.16 17.62
N ASP A 4 -37.29 26.24 17.36
CA ASP A 4 -36.10 26.17 16.47
C ASP A 4 -34.73 26.27 17.16
N ASN A 5 -34.68 26.58 18.47
CA ASN A 5 -33.40 26.76 19.16
C ASN A 5 -32.57 25.47 19.28
N TRP A 6 -33.21 24.30 19.32
CA TRP A 6 -32.50 23.03 19.48
C TRP A 6 -31.67 22.64 18.25
N ARG A 7 -32.07 23.07 17.04
CA ARG A 7 -31.35 22.78 15.79
C ARG A 7 -29.98 23.46 15.73
N GLN A 8 -29.78 24.56 16.45
CA GLN A 8 -28.53 25.32 16.42
C GLN A 8 -27.34 24.54 17.01
N GLY A 9 -27.57 23.72 18.03
CA GLY A 9 -26.54 22.89 18.66
C GLY A 9 -25.98 21.79 17.74
N PHE A 10 -26.73 21.41 16.69
CA PHE A 10 -26.36 20.32 15.79
C PHE A 10 -25.83 20.79 14.43
N LYS A 11 -25.70 22.09 14.19
CA LYS A 11 -25.24 22.66 12.90
C LYS A 11 -23.87 22.15 12.43
N ARG A 12 -22.98 21.80 13.37
CA ARG A 12 -21.63 21.30 13.09
C ARG A 12 -21.47 19.79 13.35
N ALA A 13 -22.55 19.10 13.74
CA ALA A 13 -22.50 17.69 14.03
C ALA A 13 -22.48 16.88 12.73
N VAL A 14 -21.54 15.93 12.66
CA VAL A 14 -21.34 15.01 11.54
C VAL A 14 -21.53 13.59 12.06
N VAL A 15 -22.19 12.75 11.27
CA VAL A 15 -22.43 11.33 11.60
C VAL A 15 -21.11 10.58 11.60
N ARG A 16 -20.82 9.83 12.67
CA ARG A 16 -19.49 9.22 12.89
C ARG A 16 -19.35 7.77 12.40
N ALA A 17 -20.45 7.10 12.06
CA ALA A 17 -20.43 5.69 11.69
C ALA A 17 -21.55 5.36 10.70
N GLY A 18 -21.54 4.16 10.13
CA GLY A 18 -22.66 3.61 9.35
C GLY A 18 -22.84 4.22 7.94
N PRO A 19 -23.99 3.95 7.29
CA PRO A 19 -24.20 4.30 5.88
C PRO A 19 -24.31 5.80 5.59
N LEU A 20 -24.43 6.62 6.63
CA LEU A 20 -24.52 8.09 6.55
C LEU A 20 -23.27 8.77 7.12
N GLU A 21 -22.17 8.04 7.32
CA GLU A 21 -20.92 8.59 7.83
C GLU A 21 -20.43 9.77 7.00
N GLY A 22 -20.06 10.87 7.65
CA GLY A 22 -19.61 12.10 6.99
C GLY A 22 -20.73 13.06 6.58
N ALA A 23 -22.00 12.64 6.59
CA ALA A 23 -23.12 13.54 6.37
C ALA A 23 -23.34 14.47 7.58
N ARG A 24 -23.68 15.74 7.31
CA ARG A 24 -24.10 16.66 8.38
C ARG A 24 -25.51 16.34 8.79
N PHE A 25 -25.82 16.53 10.07
CA PHE A 25 -27.13 16.18 10.63
C PHE A 25 -28.29 16.89 9.92
N LEU A 26 -28.06 18.09 9.39
CA LEU A 26 -29.06 18.91 8.70
C LEU A 26 -29.23 18.57 7.21
N ASP A 27 -28.30 17.84 6.62
CA ASP A 27 -28.31 17.53 5.19
C ASP A 27 -29.04 16.19 4.90
N VAL A 28 -29.49 15.49 5.95
CA VAL A 28 -30.20 14.21 5.85
C VAL A 28 -31.69 14.47 5.60
N THR A 29 -32.28 13.80 4.60
CA THR A 29 -33.70 13.97 4.26
C THR A 29 -34.62 13.41 5.36
N ASP A 30 -35.84 13.94 5.45
CA ASP A 30 -36.81 13.57 6.49
C ASP A 30 -37.17 12.07 6.47
N GLU A 31 -37.16 11.44 5.28
CA GLU A 31 -37.36 10.00 5.13
C GLU A 31 -36.27 9.18 5.83
N TRP A 32 -35.01 9.61 5.68
CA TRP A 32 -33.88 8.98 6.34
C TRP A 32 -33.86 9.27 7.84
N LEU A 33 -34.29 10.46 8.28
CA LEU A 33 -34.46 10.78 9.70
C LEU A 33 -35.54 9.89 10.35
N ALA A 34 -36.66 9.63 9.68
CA ALA A 34 -37.72 8.73 10.17
C ALA A 34 -37.24 7.28 10.31
N ARG A 35 -36.42 6.79 9.37
CA ARG A 35 -35.79 5.47 9.47
C ARG A 35 -34.73 5.44 10.56
N ALA A 36 -33.90 6.49 10.65
CA ALA A 36 -32.82 6.57 11.60
C ALA A 36 -33.32 6.60 13.04
N ALA A 37 -34.43 7.31 13.30
CA ALA A 37 -35.07 7.34 14.62
C ALA A 37 -35.50 5.96 15.15
N ARG A 38 -35.74 4.99 14.25
CA ARG A 38 -36.24 3.64 14.58
C ARG A 38 -35.16 2.56 14.57
N GLN A 39 -34.19 2.64 13.66
CA GLN A 39 -33.29 1.52 13.34
C GLN A 39 -31.80 1.82 13.47
N TYR A 40 -31.42 3.07 13.75
CA TYR A 40 -30.01 3.47 13.76
C TYR A 40 -29.38 3.27 15.13
N SER A 41 -28.52 2.25 15.26
CA SER A 41 -27.85 1.91 16.53
C SER A 41 -26.37 2.26 16.60
N GLU A 42 -25.77 2.64 15.46
CA GLU A 42 -24.32 2.85 15.32
C GLU A 42 -23.84 4.20 15.89
N ASP A 43 -24.69 5.25 15.87
CA ASP A 43 -24.39 6.56 16.47
C ASP A 43 -25.57 7.07 17.32
N LYS A 44 -25.44 6.92 18.65
CA LYS A 44 -26.44 7.35 19.63
C LYS A 44 -26.75 8.85 19.57
N ARG A 45 -25.79 9.69 19.15
CA ARG A 45 -26.01 11.15 19.04
C ARG A 45 -26.91 11.47 17.86
N PHE A 46 -26.70 10.78 16.74
CA PHE A 46 -27.53 10.93 15.55
C PHE A 46 -28.93 10.33 15.77
N GLU A 47 -29.03 9.19 16.46
CA GLU A 47 -30.32 8.59 16.84
C GLU A 47 -31.17 9.57 17.66
N LYS A 48 -30.57 10.23 18.67
CA LYS A 48 -31.27 11.22 19.49
C LYS A 48 -31.71 12.44 18.66
N PHE A 49 -30.86 12.92 17.76
CA PHE A 49 -31.22 14.00 16.84
C PHE A 49 -32.41 13.61 15.94
N ALA A 50 -32.39 12.41 15.36
CA ALA A 50 -33.47 11.91 14.51
C ALA A 50 -34.79 11.74 15.27
N ARG A 51 -34.75 11.32 16.54
CA ARG A 51 -35.93 11.22 17.40
C ARG A 51 -36.54 12.58 17.74
N MET A 52 -35.70 13.57 18.06
CA MET A 52 -36.12 14.96 18.28
C MET A 52 -36.68 15.59 17.00
N ALA A 53 -36.03 15.36 15.84
CA ALA A 53 -36.46 15.89 14.55
C ALA A 53 -37.82 15.36 14.10
N THR A 54 -38.09 14.08 14.37
CA THR A 54 -39.36 13.42 14.00
C THR A 54 -40.48 13.66 15.02
N GLY A 55 -40.23 14.43 16.09
CA GLY A 55 -41.20 14.68 17.16
C GLY A 55 -41.59 13.44 17.95
N SER A 56 -40.76 12.39 17.90
CA SER A 56 -41.03 11.11 18.56
C SER A 56 -40.58 11.06 20.01
N GLU A 57 -39.81 12.06 20.47
CA GLU A 57 -39.41 12.18 21.87
C GLU A 57 -40.43 13.03 22.64
N PRO A 58 -41.08 12.49 23.70
CA PRO A 58 -41.89 13.31 24.59
C PRO A 58 -40.97 14.30 25.30
N ALA A 59 -41.33 15.59 25.29
CA ALA A 59 -40.54 16.64 25.92
C ALA A 59 -40.25 16.27 27.39
N PRO A 60 -39.00 16.45 27.88
CA PRO A 60 -38.64 16.13 29.25
C PRO A 60 -39.38 17.09 30.19
N GLY A 61 -40.44 16.60 30.83
CA GLY A 61 -41.26 17.35 31.79
C GLY A 61 -42.76 17.38 31.51
N THR A 62 -43.27 16.78 30.42
CA THR A 62 -44.71 16.73 30.14
C THR A 62 -45.29 15.37 30.53
N PRO A 63 -46.27 15.27 31.46
CA PRO A 63 -46.97 14.02 31.70
C PRO A 63 -47.67 13.58 30.40
N ALA A 64 -47.45 12.34 30.01
CA ALA A 64 -47.95 11.76 28.76
C ALA A 64 -49.46 12.04 28.60
N PRO A 65 -49.92 12.63 27.48
CA PRO A 65 -51.35 12.78 27.24
C PRO A 65 -51.94 11.40 26.97
N ALA A 66 -52.73 10.93 27.93
CA ALA A 66 -53.60 9.78 27.81
C ALA A 66 -54.79 10.09 26.89
N SER A 67 -54.58 10.25 25.58
CA SER A 67 -55.65 10.10 24.58
C SER A 67 -55.13 10.35 23.16
N ALA A 68 -54.68 9.30 22.48
CA ALA A 68 -54.86 9.21 21.04
C ALA A 68 -55.69 7.96 20.79
N ARG A 69 -56.96 8.19 20.41
CA ARG A 69 -57.92 7.17 20.01
C ARG A 69 -57.28 6.27 18.96
N VAL A 70 -56.95 5.06 19.39
CA VAL A 70 -56.71 3.92 18.52
C VAL A 70 -58.03 3.69 17.78
N VAL A 71 -58.06 4.08 16.51
CA VAL A 71 -59.02 3.55 15.53
C VAL A 71 -58.94 2.04 15.67
N ALA A 72 -60.09 1.42 15.96
CA ALA A 72 -60.25 0.01 16.23
C ALA A 72 -59.62 -0.83 15.09
N GLN A 73 -58.36 -1.20 15.28
CA GLN A 73 -57.80 -2.32 14.57
C GLN A 73 -58.51 -3.57 15.11
N PRO A 74 -58.93 -4.49 14.23
CA PRO A 74 -59.61 -5.70 14.64
C PRO A 74 -58.81 -6.37 15.74
N LEU A 75 -59.52 -6.82 16.78
CA LEU A 75 -59.00 -7.54 17.92
C LEU A 75 -58.40 -8.87 17.43
N VAL A 76 -57.22 -8.78 16.82
CA VAL A 76 -56.35 -9.92 16.60
C VAL A 76 -55.99 -10.36 18.00
N ARG A 77 -56.66 -11.42 18.47
CA ARG A 77 -56.27 -12.17 19.65
C ARG A 77 -54.75 -12.21 19.63
N PRO A 78 -54.05 -11.79 20.70
CA PRO A 78 -52.64 -12.04 20.78
C PRO A 78 -52.53 -13.56 20.76
N CYS A 79 -52.29 -14.13 19.58
CA CYS A 79 -51.58 -15.37 19.49
C CYS A 79 -50.43 -15.14 20.47
N ARG A 80 -50.31 -16.01 21.49
CA ARG A 80 -49.01 -16.29 22.05
C ARG A 80 -48.18 -16.67 20.85
N VAL A 81 -47.61 -15.66 20.18
CA VAL A 81 -46.36 -15.81 19.48
C VAL A 81 -45.51 -16.26 20.65
N ALA A 82 -45.35 -17.58 20.75
CA ALA A 82 -44.20 -18.13 21.41
C ALA A 82 -43.10 -17.16 21.01
N ARG A 83 -42.39 -16.62 22.01
CA ARG A 83 -41.06 -16.12 21.75
C ARG A 83 -40.33 -17.35 21.19
N ALA A 84 -40.53 -17.63 19.91
CA ALA A 84 -39.62 -18.32 19.05
C ALA A 84 -38.42 -17.41 19.20
N GLY A 85 -37.60 -17.75 20.21
CA GLY A 85 -36.43 -17.00 20.55
C GLY A 85 -35.77 -16.82 19.22
N VAL A 86 -35.70 -15.57 18.76
CA VAL A 86 -34.92 -15.21 17.60
C VAL A 86 -33.57 -15.78 17.95
N ALA A 87 -33.30 -16.96 17.40
CA ALA A 87 -32.06 -17.65 17.58
C ALA A 87 -31.12 -16.67 16.92
N ARG A 88 -30.54 -15.79 17.75
CA ARG A 88 -29.38 -15.00 17.40
C ARG A 88 -28.46 -16.06 16.89
N SER A 89 -28.38 -16.18 15.57
CA SER A 89 -27.40 -16.99 14.89
C SER A 89 -26.12 -16.30 15.28
N THR A 90 -25.58 -16.68 16.45
CA THR A 90 -24.25 -16.30 16.86
C THR A 90 -23.42 -16.73 15.67
N PRO A 91 -22.80 -15.77 14.96
CA PRO A 91 -22.13 -16.06 13.71
C PRO A 91 -21.24 -17.26 13.98
N VAL A 92 -21.22 -18.24 13.07
CA VAL A 92 -20.42 -19.47 13.23
C VAL A 92 -18.98 -19.14 13.65
N GLN A 93 -18.47 -17.99 13.20
CA GLN A 93 -17.21 -17.37 13.62
C GLN A 93 -17.07 -17.15 15.14
N VAL A 94 -18.08 -16.64 15.84
CA VAL A 94 -18.02 -16.38 17.28
C VAL A 94 -17.96 -17.68 18.07
N ARG A 95 -18.66 -18.72 17.58
CA ARG A 95 -18.64 -20.06 18.19
C ARG A 95 -17.28 -20.73 17.99
N PHE A 96 -16.71 -20.58 16.80
CA PHE A 96 -15.37 -21.07 16.48
C PHE A 96 -14.28 -20.34 17.29
N MET A 97 -14.35 -19.01 17.41
CA MET A 97 -13.37 -18.23 18.18
C MET A 97 -13.41 -18.55 19.68
N ARG A 98 -14.61 -18.74 20.26
CA ARG A 98 -14.72 -19.21 21.65
C ARG A 98 -14.12 -20.61 21.81
N TRP A 99 -14.48 -21.54 20.93
CA TRP A 99 -13.95 -22.90 20.96
C TRP A 99 -12.41 -22.94 20.83
N ALA A 100 -11.86 -22.13 19.91
CA ALA A 100 -10.43 -22.00 19.72
C ALA A 100 -9.75 -21.37 20.95
N GLY A 101 -10.34 -20.33 21.55
CA GLY A 101 -9.83 -19.68 22.75
C GLY A 101 -9.78 -20.62 23.96
N ASP A 102 -10.83 -21.43 24.16
CA ASP A 102 -10.89 -22.40 25.26
C ASP A 102 -9.82 -23.50 25.09
N ARG A 103 -9.65 -24.00 23.85
CA ARG A 103 -8.58 -24.96 23.52
C ARG A 103 -7.19 -24.33 23.67
N LEU A 104 -7.03 -23.07 23.29
CA LEU A 104 -5.78 -22.34 23.43
C LEU A 104 -5.40 -22.18 24.90
N HIS A 105 -6.38 -21.88 25.77
CA HIS A 105 -6.15 -21.72 27.19
C HIS A 105 -5.74 -23.01 27.89
N ALA A 106 -6.24 -24.16 27.44
CA ALA A 106 -5.91 -25.48 27.98
C ALA A 106 -4.48 -25.96 27.65
N LEU A 107 -3.77 -25.32 26.71
CA LEU A 107 -2.40 -25.71 26.35
C LEU A 107 -1.39 -25.32 27.45
N PRO A 108 -0.33 -26.14 27.68
CA PRO A 108 0.75 -25.80 28.58
C PRO A 108 1.48 -24.53 28.10
N ARG A 109 2.06 -23.78 29.05
CA ARG A 109 2.72 -22.49 28.78
C ARG A 109 3.80 -22.59 27.69
N LEU A 110 4.54 -23.70 27.66
CA LEU A 110 5.54 -23.99 26.64
C LEU A 110 4.94 -24.10 25.23
N ALA A 111 3.83 -24.82 25.06
CA ALA A 111 3.17 -24.96 23.77
C ALA A 111 2.59 -23.62 23.27
N LYS A 112 2.07 -22.78 24.18
CA LYS A 112 1.64 -21.41 23.84
C LYS A 112 2.81 -20.56 23.35
N LEU A 113 3.96 -20.62 24.03
CA LEU A 113 5.16 -19.90 23.61
C LEU A 113 5.65 -20.37 22.24
N CYS A 114 5.72 -21.69 22.02
CA CYS A 114 6.10 -22.25 20.71
C CYS A 114 5.14 -21.84 19.59
N LEU A 115 3.82 -21.85 19.84
CA LEU A 115 2.81 -21.42 18.87
C LEU A 115 2.96 -19.92 18.54
N LEU A 116 3.16 -19.08 19.57
CA LEU A 116 3.39 -17.64 19.38
C LEU A 116 4.66 -17.40 18.56
N LEU A 117 5.75 -18.09 18.90
CA LEU A 117 7.04 -17.98 18.19
C LEU A 117 6.90 -18.43 16.73
N SER A 118 6.20 -19.54 16.48
CA SER A 118 5.87 -20.03 15.14
C SER A 118 5.04 -19.01 14.35
N CYS A 119 4.02 -18.42 14.98
CA CYS A 119 3.19 -17.41 14.35
C CYS A 119 4.02 -16.16 13.99
N VAL A 120 4.85 -15.67 14.92
CA VAL A 120 5.77 -14.55 14.67
C VAL A 120 6.75 -14.88 13.55
N LEU A 121 7.30 -16.09 13.50
CA LEU A 121 8.18 -16.54 12.42
C LEU A 121 7.46 -16.62 11.07
N LEU A 122 6.21 -17.09 11.04
CA LEU A 122 5.39 -17.16 9.83
C LEU A 122 4.98 -15.77 9.33
N LEU A 123 4.64 -14.83 10.23
CA LEU A 123 4.37 -13.43 9.89
C LEU A 123 5.65 -12.67 9.51
N ALA A 124 6.79 -13.02 10.09
CA ALA A 124 8.08 -12.47 9.73
C ALA A 124 8.56 -13.00 8.37
N LYS A 125 8.15 -14.20 7.94
CA LYS A 125 8.57 -14.82 6.67
C LYS A 125 8.33 -13.95 5.43
N PRO A 126 7.16 -13.34 5.18
CA PRO A 126 6.97 -12.44 4.03
C PRO A 126 7.84 -11.17 4.12
N LEU A 127 8.07 -10.64 5.33
CA LEU A 127 8.96 -9.49 5.54
C LEU A 127 10.43 -9.87 5.34
N ALA A 128 10.85 -11.04 5.82
CA ALA A 128 12.20 -11.55 5.69
C ALA A 128 12.52 -11.88 4.21
N MET A 129 11.59 -12.49 3.48
CA MET A 129 11.78 -12.79 2.05
C MET A 129 11.89 -11.52 1.21
N THR A 130 11.08 -10.50 1.50
CA THR A 130 11.15 -9.21 0.79
C THR A 130 12.43 -8.44 1.12
N VAL A 131 12.88 -8.44 2.37
CA VAL A 131 14.16 -7.84 2.78
C VAL A 131 15.33 -8.59 2.16
N LEU A 132 15.34 -9.93 2.21
CA LEU A 132 16.39 -10.75 1.65
C LEU A 132 16.48 -10.60 0.13
N ALA A 133 15.35 -10.56 -0.58
CA ALA A 133 15.33 -10.32 -2.02
C ALA A 133 15.89 -8.93 -2.38
N ARG A 134 15.53 -7.89 -1.60
CA ARG A 134 16.08 -6.54 -1.79
C ARG A 134 17.59 -6.49 -1.50
N LEU A 135 18.04 -7.16 -0.45
CA LEU A 135 19.45 -7.20 -0.05
C LEU A 135 20.28 -7.97 -1.09
N LEU A 136 19.79 -9.12 -1.55
CA LEU A 136 20.42 -9.91 -2.62
C LEU A 136 20.50 -9.11 -3.92
N GLY A 137 19.42 -8.40 -4.28
CA GLY A 137 19.40 -7.52 -5.45
C GLY A 137 20.41 -6.37 -5.34
N ALA A 138 20.57 -5.77 -4.15
CA ALA A 138 21.56 -4.73 -3.91
C ALA A 138 23.01 -5.27 -4.02
N VAL A 139 23.29 -6.41 -3.38
CA VAL A 139 24.60 -7.08 -3.45
C VAL A 139 24.93 -7.49 -4.88
N ALA A 140 23.99 -8.11 -5.61
CA ALA A 140 24.19 -8.50 -7.00
C ALA A 140 24.52 -7.29 -7.89
N ARG A 141 23.83 -6.15 -7.70
CA ARG A 141 24.14 -4.91 -8.44
C ARG A 141 25.53 -4.37 -8.11
N LEU A 142 25.96 -4.43 -6.86
CA LEU A 142 27.30 -4.00 -6.45
C LEU A 142 28.39 -4.89 -7.05
N VAL A 143 28.21 -6.21 -6.99
CA VAL A 143 29.14 -7.19 -7.58
C VAL A 143 29.23 -6.97 -9.08
N PHE A 144 28.09 -6.86 -9.78
CA PHE A 144 28.07 -6.61 -11.22
C PHE A 144 28.79 -5.32 -11.60
N ARG A 145 28.55 -4.22 -10.86
CA ARG A 145 29.24 -2.95 -11.07
C ARG A 145 30.75 -3.07 -10.85
N ARG A 146 31.18 -3.80 -9.82
CA ARG A 146 32.60 -4.00 -9.51
C ARG A 146 33.29 -4.84 -10.59
N VAL A 147 32.62 -5.89 -11.07
CA VAL A 147 33.12 -6.74 -12.16
C VAL A 147 33.25 -5.93 -13.45
N LEU A 148 32.24 -5.14 -13.83
CA LEU A 148 32.32 -4.29 -15.02
C LEU A 148 33.46 -3.28 -14.94
N HIS A 149 33.66 -2.65 -13.78
CA HIS A 149 34.78 -1.74 -13.56
C HIS A 149 36.13 -2.45 -13.68
N LEU A 150 36.23 -3.68 -13.18
CA LEU A 150 37.46 -4.48 -13.27
C LEU A 150 37.74 -4.90 -14.72
N VAL A 151 36.72 -5.31 -15.47
CA VAL A 151 36.85 -5.63 -16.91
C VAL A 151 37.28 -4.39 -17.69
N GLY A 152 36.67 -3.23 -17.43
CA GLY A 152 37.08 -1.96 -18.06
C GLY A 152 38.55 -1.63 -17.79
N PHE A 153 38.97 -1.74 -16.53
CA PHE A 153 40.37 -1.53 -16.14
C PHE A 153 41.33 -2.48 -16.87
N VAL A 154 40.99 -3.77 -16.99
CA VAL A 154 41.82 -4.75 -17.70
C VAL A 154 41.91 -4.42 -19.19
N VAL A 155 40.80 -4.01 -19.82
CA VAL A 155 40.81 -3.62 -21.24
C VAL A 155 41.65 -2.36 -21.46
N GLU A 156 41.57 -1.37 -20.57
CA GLU A 156 42.41 -0.18 -20.63
C GLU A 156 43.89 -0.53 -20.51
N GLN A 157 44.28 -1.37 -19.54
CA GLN A 157 45.67 -1.81 -19.38
C GLN A 157 46.19 -2.58 -20.60
N LEU A 158 45.38 -3.50 -21.15
CA LEU A 158 45.75 -4.22 -22.37
C LEU A 158 45.89 -3.28 -23.57
N LEU A 159 45.03 -2.27 -23.68
CA LEU A 159 45.12 -1.28 -24.75
C LEU A 159 46.38 -0.44 -24.62
N GLU A 160 46.76 -0.06 -23.39
CA GLU A 160 48.01 0.66 -23.10
C GLU A 160 49.23 -0.18 -23.50
N GLU A 161 49.27 -1.47 -23.11
CA GLU A 161 50.35 -2.39 -23.48
C GLU A 161 50.44 -2.60 -25.00
N LEU A 162 49.32 -2.76 -25.69
CA LEU A 162 49.28 -2.90 -27.15
C LEU A 162 49.74 -1.62 -27.85
N LEU A 163 49.41 -0.46 -27.28
CA LEU A 163 49.83 0.84 -27.81
C LEU A 163 51.34 1.03 -27.63
N GLN A 164 51.89 0.61 -26.49
CA GLN A 164 53.32 0.59 -26.22
C GLN A 164 54.07 -0.35 -27.18
N GLN A 165 53.55 -1.56 -27.41
CA GLN A 165 54.12 -2.51 -28.38
C GLN A 165 54.05 -1.96 -29.81
N ALA A 166 52.97 -1.26 -30.16
CA ALA A 166 52.84 -0.62 -31.46
C ALA A 166 53.84 0.53 -31.63
N SER A 167 54.08 1.36 -30.60
CA SER A 167 55.09 2.43 -30.67
C SER A 167 56.51 1.89 -30.83
N ASP A 168 56.81 0.78 -30.14
CA ASP A 168 58.12 0.13 -30.22
C ASP A 168 58.33 -0.57 -31.57
N ALA A 169 57.26 -1.12 -32.16
CA ALA A 169 57.31 -1.71 -33.50
C ALA A 169 57.43 -0.66 -34.64
N VAL A 170 56.93 0.56 -34.43
CA VAL A 170 57.01 1.66 -35.41
C VAL A 170 58.38 2.35 -35.40
N THR A 171 59.15 2.22 -34.32
CA THR A 171 60.56 2.64 -34.28
C THR A 171 61.48 1.64 -34.99
N VAL A 172 61.15 1.32 -36.24
CA VAL A 172 62.09 0.66 -37.15
C VAL A 172 63.19 1.69 -37.46
N PRO A 173 64.48 1.38 -37.27
CA PRO A 173 65.55 2.32 -37.58
C PRO A 173 65.49 2.64 -39.08
N PHE A 174 65.03 3.85 -39.40
CA PHE A 174 64.96 4.30 -40.78
C PHE A 174 66.38 4.34 -41.36
N SER A 175 66.61 3.51 -42.38
CA SER A 175 67.82 3.60 -43.18
C SER A 175 67.82 4.95 -43.90
N PRO A 176 68.90 5.74 -43.86
CA PRO A 176 68.90 7.17 -44.21
C PRO A 176 68.67 7.52 -45.71
N GLY A 177 68.09 6.63 -46.51
CA GLY A 177 67.89 6.83 -47.95
C GLY A 177 66.46 6.65 -48.47
N GLN A 178 65.46 6.38 -47.62
CA GLN A 178 64.13 5.99 -48.11
C GLN A 178 63.10 7.12 -47.96
N HIS A 179 62.84 7.83 -49.05
CA HIS A 179 61.74 8.81 -49.16
C HIS A 179 60.38 8.09 -49.19
N GLN A 180 59.78 7.85 -48.03
CA GLN A 180 58.41 7.34 -47.93
C GLN A 180 57.40 8.43 -47.62
N CYS A 181 56.23 8.31 -48.25
CA CYS A 181 55.15 9.28 -48.26
C CYS A 181 54.44 9.41 -46.88
N PRO A 182 54.01 10.62 -46.49
CA PRO A 182 53.39 10.91 -45.20
C PRO A 182 52.02 10.25 -44.98
N ALA A 183 51.44 9.60 -45.99
CA ALA A 183 50.11 8.99 -45.93
C ALA A 183 50.07 7.66 -45.14
N GLN A 184 51.22 7.01 -44.88
CA GLN A 184 51.24 5.73 -44.16
C GLN A 184 51.18 5.85 -42.63
N LEU A 185 51.51 7.02 -42.06
CA LEU A 185 51.45 7.25 -40.61
C LEU A 185 50.07 7.69 -40.10
N SER A 186 49.20 8.25 -40.94
CA SER A 186 47.92 8.81 -40.50
C SER A 186 46.84 7.75 -40.27
N TRP A 187 46.90 6.62 -40.97
CA TRP A 187 45.90 5.57 -40.86
C TRP A 187 45.83 4.90 -39.47
N PRO A 188 46.93 4.46 -38.84
CA PRO A 188 46.83 3.84 -37.51
C PRO A 188 46.32 4.80 -36.42
N LEU A 189 46.63 6.10 -36.53
CA LEU A 189 46.09 7.12 -35.64
C LEU A 189 44.58 7.31 -35.84
N LEU A 190 44.13 7.33 -37.09
CA LEU A 190 42.71 7.54 -37.39
C LEU A 190 41.86 6.34 -36.98
N THR A 191 42.36 5.12 -37.13
CA THR A 191 41.67 3.92 -36.62
C THR A 191 41.63 3.88 -35.09
N GLN A 192 42.70 4.28 -34.40
CA GLN A 192 42.70 4.41 -32.93
C GLN A 192 41.70 5.46 -32.42
N VAL A 193 41.63 6.62 -33.06
CA VAL A 193 40.65 7.66 -32.72
C VAL A 193 39.22 7.19 -32.98
N LEU A 194 38.99 6.45 -34.07
CA LEU A 194 37.67 5.88 -34.34
C LEU A 194 37.28 4.80 -33.32
N LEU A 195 38.21 3.93 -32.94
CA LEU A 195 37.96 2.87 -31.96
C LEU A 195 37.67 3.44 -30.56
N THR A 196 38.41 4.46 -30.15
CA THR A 196 38.20 5.15 -28.86
C THR A 196 36.90 5.96 -28.87
N ALA A 197 36.58 6.63 -29.97
CA ALA A 197 35.30 7.34 -30.10
C ALA A 197 34.10 6.38 -30.07
N THR A 198 34.18 5.25 -30.77
CA THR A 198 33.08 4.27 -30.84
C THR A 198 32.89 3.50 -29.53
N SER A 199 33.97 3.14 -28.83
CA SER A 199 33.89 2.52 -27.50
C SER A 199 33.33 3.48 -26.44
N SER A 200 33.71 4.76 -26.48
CA SER A 200 33.15 5.80 -25.60
C SER A 200 31.65 6.03 -25.86
N LEU A 201 31.23 6.10 -27.12
CA LEU A 201 29.81 6.21 -27.50
C LEU A 201 29.00 4.99 -27.08
N ALA A 202 29.54 3.78 -27.26
CA ALA A 202 28.88 2.55 -26.82
C ALA A 202 28.73 2.51 -25.29
N GLY A 203 29.77 2.89 -24.54
CA GLY A 203 29.72 3.00 -23.08
C GLY A 203 28.69 4.01 -22.59
N ALA A 204 28.67 5.21 -23.18
CA ALA A 204 27.69 6.25 -22.87
C ALA A 204 26.25 5.79 -23.18
N PHE A 205 26.06 5.09 -24.29
CA PHE A 205 24.76 4.54 -24.69
C PHE A 205 24.26 3.47 -23.71
N VAL A 206 25.11 2.51 -23.34
CA VAL A 206 24.78 1.45 -22.38
C VAL A 206 24.46 2.05 -21.00
N HIS A 207 25.23 3.03 -20.55
CA HIS A 207 24.98 3.74 -19.29
C HIS A 207 23.64 4.48 -19.31
N CYS A 208 23.31 5.15 -20.42
CA CYS A 208 22.06 5.87 -20.58
C CYS A 208 20.85 4.91 -20.63
N LEU A 209 20.99 3.77 -21.30
CA LEU A 209 20.00 2.68 -21.30
C LEU A 209 19.78 2.12 -19.89
N TYR A 210 20.85 1.88 -19.14
CA TYR A 210 20.78 1.39 -17.76
C TYR A 210 20.02 2.35 -16.85
N ILE A 211 20.27 3.66 -16.94
CA ILE A 211 19.55 4.69 -16.17
C ILE A 211 18.06 4.72 -16.55
N ARG A 212 17.73 4.59 -17.84
CA ARG A 212 16.33 4.57 -18.30
C ARG A 212 15.58 3.32 -17.82
N LEU A 213 16.22 2.16 -17.88
CA LEU A 213 15.63 0.90 -17.43
C LEU A 213 15.41 0.90 -15.92
N THR A 214 16.40 1.33 -15.13
CA THR A 214 16.26 1.43 -13.66
C THR A 214 15.16 2.41 -13.26
N ARG A 215 15.05 3.58 -13.93
CA ARG A 215 13.95 4.52 -13.67
C ARG A 215 12.57 3.97 -14.03
N ARG A 216 12.45 3.14 -15.08
CA ARG A 216 11.17 2.49 -15.42
C ARG A 216 10.78 1.43 -14.41
N VAL A 217 11.72 0.62 -13.96
CA VAL A 217 11.47 -0.42 -12.94
C VAL A 217 11.01 0.19 -11.62
N ILE A 218 11.58 1.33 -11.22
CA ILE A 218 11.17 2.04 -9.99
C ILE A 218 9.76 2.66 -10.10
N ARG A 219 9.29 3.04 -11.30
CA ARG A 219 7.93 3.59 -11.47
C ARG A 219 6.84 2.52 -11.52
N LEU A 220 7.20 1.28 -11.82
CA LEU A 220 6.25 0.16 -11.96
C LEU A 220 6.13 -0.68 -10.68
N ALA A 221 7.04 -0.48 -9.71
CA ALA A 221 7.06 -1.16 -8.41
C ALA A 221 6.56 -0.21 -7.31
#